data_AF-A0A094S5D6-F1
#
_entry.id   AF-A0A094S5D6-F1
#
_cell.length_a   1.000
_cell.length_b   1.000
_cell.length_c   1.000
_cell.angle_alpha   90.00
_cell.angle_beta   90.00
_cell.angle_gamma   90.00
#
_symmetry.space_group_name_H-M   'P 1'
#
loop_
_entity.id
_entity.type
_entity.pdbx_description
1 polymer ?
#
loop_
_entity_poly.entity_id
_entity_poly.type
_entity_poly.pdbx_seq_one_letter_code
_entity_poly.pdbx_strand_id
1 'polypeptide(L)'
;MKYDPRGIYSPDNVVWKIHSDPSMLIGGLRALFEQALHPVAMAGVATHSNFREDAWGRLARTGDYVTTLTFGSTEDATTLAARVRRVHTKLGLDDPHELLWVHMAMVDSFLDTAMRSGLELSEQEQNNYLLNMVEFADLVGVPRDDVPSTTAQLAQYFAEILPELEATDDAKRAAIFLTLPPLPNLVRFATPAAPAWAGVSAIAAASLPRWARDLYGWPTLPGQESATNLS
;
A
#
# COMPACT_ATOMS: atom_id res chain seq x y z
N MET A 1 15.47 2.17 -19.68
CA MET A 1 16.46 1.86 -18.61
C MET A 1 16.92 0.41 -18.83
N LYS A 2 18.20 0.07 -18.61
CA LYS A 2 18.66 -1.32 -18.69
C LYS A 2 18.44 -1.97 -17.32
N TYR A 3 17.65 -3.05 -17.26
CA TYR A 3 17.46 -3.86 -16.05
C TYR A 3 18.80 -4.30 -15.44
N ASP A 4 18.92 -4.33 -14.12
CA ASP A 4 20.09 -4.88 -13.43
C ASP A 4 20.05 -6.41 -13.62
N PRO A 5 21.15 -7.08 -13.96
CA PRO A 5 21.20 -8.54 -14.00
C PRO A 5 20.80 -9.22 -12.68
N ARG A 6 20.74 -8.47 -11.56
CA ARG A 6 20.29 -8.92 -10.23
C ARG A 6 18.79 -8.72 -9.97
N GLY A 7 18.07 -7.92 -10.76
CA GLY A 7 16.65 -7.59 -10.52
C GLY A 7 16.20 -6.28 -11.20
N ILE A 8 14.95 -5.85 -10.97
CA ILE A 8 14.46 -4.55 -11.47
C ILE A 8 15.24 -3.41 -10.80
N TYR A 9 15.49 -3.55 -9.50
CA TYR A 9 16.21 -2.56 -8.69
C TYR A 9 17.54 -3.14 -8.19
N SER A 10 18.60 -2.35 -8.28
CA SER A 10 19.89 -2.65 -7.64
C SER A 10 19.74 -2.64 -6.11
N PRO A 11 20.49 -3.46 -5.35
CA PRO A 11 20.57 -3.39 -3.89
C PRO A 11 20.92 -2.01 -3.32
N ASP A 12 21.64 -1.18 -4.08
CA ASP A 12 22.00 0.19 -3.68
C ASP A 12 20.90 1.22 -4.00
N ASN A 13 19.78 0.80 -4.59
CA ASN A 13 18.66 1.66 -4.96
C ASN A 13 17.83 2.05 -3.73
N VAL A 14 17.30 3.27 -3.71
CA VAL A 14 16.42 3.77 -2.63
C VAL A 14 15.18 2.90 -2.42
N VAL A 15 14.66 2.23 -3.46
CA VAL A 15 13.56 1.26 -3.33
C VAL A 15 13.95 0.11 -2.40
N TRP A 16 15.16 -0.45 -2.54
CA TRP A 16 15.66 -1.46 -1.60
C TRP A 16 15.80 -0.91 -0.19
N LYS A 17 16.33 0.31 -0.04
CA LYS A 17 16.46 0.99 1.26
C LYS A 17 15.12 1.15 1.98
N ILE A 18 14.06 1.57 1.27
CA ILE A 18 12.72 1.76 1.85
C ILE A 18 12.02 0.41 2.06
N HIS A 19 12.01 -0.47 1.06
CA HIS A 19 11.24 -1.72 1.12
C HIS A 19 11.86 -2.79 2.04
N SER A 20 13.10 -2.60 2.50
CA SER A 20 13.73 -3.45 3.52
C SER A 20 13.56 -2.92 4.94
N ASP A 21 12.96 -1.73 5.11
CA ASP A 21 12.73 -1.15 6.43
C ASP A 21 11.65 -1.94 7.20
N PRO A 22 11.83 -2.23 8.50
CA PRO A 22 10.82 -2.94 9.29
C PRO A 22 9.45 -2.25 9.34
N SER A 23 9.37 -0.94 9.07
CA SER A 23 8.10 -0.21 8.99
C SER A 23 7.22 -0.63 7.82
N MET A 24 7.72 -1.41 6.86
CA MET A 24 6.96 -1.92 5.72
C MET A 24 5.68 -2.64 6.10
N LEU A 25 5.62 -3.30 7.27
CA LEU A 25 4.37 -3.88 7.76
C LEU A 25 3.32 -2.82 8.06
N ILE A 26 3.72 -1.71 8.70
CA ILE A 26 2.84 -0.58 9.01
C ILE A 26 2.45 0.12 7.71
N GLY A 27 3.41 0.36 6.80
CA GLY A 27 3.16 0.94 5.48
C GLY A 27 2.19 0.10 4.65
N GLY A 28 2.33 -1.23 4.68
CA GLY A 28 1.42 -2.14 3.98
C GLY A 28 -0.02 -2.07 4.51
N LEU A 29 -0.20 -1.97 5.83
CA LEU A 29 -1.52 -1.80 6.42
C LEU A 29 -2.11 -0.42 6.14
N ARG A 30 -1.30 0.65 6.23
CA ARG A 30 -1.70 2.02 5.87
C ARG A 30 -2.18 2.06 4.42
N ALA A 31 -1.42 1.46 3.50
CA ALA A 31 -1.79 1.36 2.08
C ALA A 31 -3.14 0.66 1.90
N LEU A 32 -3.41 -0.41 2.64
CA LEU A 32 -4.67 -1.15 2.53
C LEU A 32 -5.86 -0.36 3.06
N PHE A 33 -5.67 0.42 4.13
CA PHE A 33 -6.69 1.36 4.60
C PHE A 33 -6.97 2.45 3.55
N GLU A 34 -5.94 3.01 2.92
CA GLU A 34 -6.12 3.99 1.85
C GLU A 34 -6.80 3.36 0.64
N GLN A 35 -6.27 2.26 0.11
CA GLN A 35 -6.80 1.55 -1.06
C GLN A 35 -8.30 1.28 -0.95
N ALA A 36 -8.78 0.91 0.24
CA ALA A 36 -10.18 0.62 0.49
C ALA A 36 -11.13 1.84 0.35
N LEU A 37 -10.61 3.07 0.35
CA LEU A 37 -11.40 4.31 0.23
C LEU A 37 -11.84 4.63 -1.20
N HIS A 38 -11.31 3.97 -2.23
CA HIS A 38 -11.82 4.17 -3.60
C HIS A 38 -12.99 3.20 -3.86
N PRO A 39 -14.22 3.70 -4.08
CA PRO A 39 -15.42 2.85 -4.13
C PRO A 39 -15.35 1.75 -5.19
N VAL A 40 -14.87 2.07 -6.41
CA VAL A 40 -14.79 1.11 -7.51
C VAL A 40 -13.74 0.01 -7.24
N ALA A 41 -12.51 0.39 -6.89
CA ALA A 41 -11.46 -0.54 -6.49
C ALA A 41 -11.92 -1.46 -5.34
N MET A 42 -12.55 -0.89 -4.31
CA MET A 42 -13.05 -1.67 -3.17
C MET A 42 -14.20 -2.60 -3.55
N ALA A 43 -15.12 -2.18 -4.43
CA ALA A 43 -16.19 -3.04 -4.95
C ALA A 43 -15.61 -4.22 -5.75
N GLY A 44 -14.56 -3.97 -6.54
CA GLY A 44 -13.83 -5.01 -7.25
C GLY A 44 -13.25 -6.08 -6.34
N VAL A 45 -12.63 -5.65 -5.22
CA VAL A 45 -12.14 -6.56 -4.16
C VAL A 45 -13.31 -7.29 -3.49
N ALA A 46 -14.36 -6.59 -3.09
CA ALA A 46 -15.50 -7.16 -2.40
C ALA A 46 -16.23 -8.24 -3.22
N THR A 47 -16.29 -8.05 -4.54
CA THR A 47 -16.96 -8.97 -5.47
C THR A 47 -16.15 -10.25 -5.72
N HIS A 48 -14.83 -10.14 -5.83
CA HIS A 48 -13.98 -11.24 -6.32
C HIS A 48 -13.14 -11.93 -5.25
N SER A 49 -13.22 -11.49 -4.00
CA SER A 49 -12.45 -12.09 -2.92
C SER A 49 -13.35 -12.60 -1.81
N ASN A 50 -13.06 -13.81 -1.33
CA ASN A 50 -13.41 -14.22 0.02
C ASN A 50 -12.51 -13.49 1.02
N PHE A 51 -12.27 -12.17 0.88
CA PHE A 51 -11.36 -11.45 1.79
C PHE A 51 -11.79 -11.65 3.23
N ARG A 52 -13.09 -11.81 3.46
CA ARG A 52 -13.73 -12.07 4.77
C ARG A 52 -13.31 -13.41 5.40
N GLU A 53 -12.81 -14.35 4.61
CA GLU A 53 -12.41 -15.69 5.05
C GLU A 53 -10.88 -15.91 4.96
N ASP A 54 -10.17 -15.18 4.08
CA ASP A 54 -8.72 -15.29 3.85
C ASP A 54 -7.99 -13.94 3.93
N ALA A 55 -7.99 -13.31 5.11
CA ALA A 55 -7.23 -12.08 5.37
C ALA A 55 -5.75 -12.26 5.09
N TRP A 56 -5.23 -13.32 5.69
CA TRP A 56 -3.81 -13.57 5.81
C TRP A 56 -3.21 -13.99 4.48
N GLY A 57 -3.92 -14.82 3.71
CA GLY A 57 -3.50 -15.15 2.36
C GLY A 57 -3.56 -13.94 1.43
N ARG A 58 -4.53 -13.02 1.58
CA ARG A 58 -4.54 -11.78 0.77
C ARG A 58 -3.34 -10.89 1.11
N LEU A 59 -3.12 -10.63 2.40
CA LEU A 59 -1.96 -9.87 2.87
C LEU A 59 -0.65 -10.49 2.39
N ALA A 60 -0.51 -11.81 2.54
CA ALA A 60 0.67 -12.55 2.08
C ALA A 60 0.88 -12.41 0.57
N ARG A 61 -0.16 -12.56 -0.26
CA ARG A 61 -0.05 -12.43 -1.72
C ARG A 61 0.41 -11.04 -2.16
N THR A 62 -0.09 -9.98 -1.52
CA THR A 62 0.37 -8.60 -1.80
C THR A 62 1.81 -8.41 -1.34
N GLY A 63 2.17 -8.91 -0.15
CA GLY A 63 3.55 -8.87 0.35
C GLY A 63 4.53 -9.63 -0.54
N ASP A 64 4.16 -10.83 -0.99
CA ASP A 64 4.93 -11.64 -1.94
C ASP A 64 5.12 -10.92 -3.28
N TYR A 65 4.08 -10.24 -3.78
CA TYR A 65 4.15 -9.44 -5.00
C TYR A 65 5.16 -8.30 -4.87
N VAL A 66 5.02 -7.47 -3.84
CA VAL A 66 5.94 -6.33 -3.59
C VAL A 66 7.36 -6.83 -3.39
N THR A 67 7.55 -7.89 -2.61
CA THR A 67 8.86 -8.48 -2.33
C THR A 67 9.50 -9.02 -3.61
N THR A 68 8.75 -9.76 -4.43
CA THR A 68 9.27 -10.34 -5.68
C THR A 68 9.65 -9.26 -6.69
N LEU A 69 8.82 -8.23 -6.85
CA LEU A 69 9.13 -7.12 -7.76
C LEU A 69 10.31 -6.27 -7.27
N THR A 70 10.52 -6.18 -5.96
CA THR A 70 11.60 -5.38 -5.41
C THR A 70 12.93 -6.10 -5.39
N PHE A 71 12.93 -7.32 -4.86
CA PHE A 71 14.14 -8.07 -4.49
C PHE A 71 14.41 -9.28 -5.39
N GLY A 72 13.41 -9.69 -6.18
CA GLY A 72 13.51 -10.84 -7.07
C GLY A 72 14.27 -10.54 -8.36
N SER A 73 14.53 -11.59 -9.13
CA SER A 73 15.12 -11.46 -10.46
C SER A 73 14.16 -10.73 -11.40
N THR A 74 14.69 -10.11 -12.45
CA THR A 74 13.86 -9.48 -13.50
C THR A 74 12.91 -10.49 -14.14
N GLU A 75 13.32 -11.74 -14.29
CA GLU A 75 12.48 -12.83 -14.82
C GLU A 75 11.30 -13.15 -13.89
N ASP A 76 11.55 -13.30 -12.58
CA ASP A 76 10.51 -13.59 -11.60
C ASP A 76 9.51 -12.43 -11.50
N ALA A 77 10.02 -11.20 -11.43
CA ALA A 77 9.20 -10.01 -11.33
C ALA A 77 8.31 -9.81 -12.56
N THR A 78 8.87 -9.92 -13.78
CA THR A 78 8.10 -9.79 -15.02
C THR A 78 7.09 -10.93 -15.20
N THR A 79 7.47 -12.16 -14.84
CA THR A 79 6.57 -13.32 -14.87
C THR A 79 5.39 -13.17 -13.92
N LEU A 80 5.67 -12.75 -12.68
CA LEU A 80 4.65 -12.53 -11.67
C LEU A 80 3.74 -11.35 -12.04
N ALA A 81 4.30 -10.24 -12.51
CA ALA A 81 3.53 -9.10 -12.98
C ALA A 81 2.60 -9.46 -14.15
N ALA A 82 3.09 -10.22 -15.13
CA ALA A 82 2.26 -10.72 -16.23
C ALA A 82 1.13 -11.63 -15.73
N ARG A 83 1.38 -12.45 -14.69
CA ARG A 83 0.34 -13.27 -14.06
C ARG A 83 -0.72 -12.41 -13.38
N VAL A 84 -0.31 -11.40 -12.61
CA VAL A 84 -1.23 -10.47 -11.93
C VAL A 84 -2.09 -9.72 -12.95
N ARG A 85 -1.49 -9.19 -14.01
CA ARG A 85 -2.22 -8.53 -15.12
C ARG A 85 -3.29 -9.44 -15.72
N ARG A 86 -2.96 -10.70 -16.02
CA ARG A 86 -3.95 -11.67 -16.52
C ARG A 86 -5.10 -11.90 -15.55
N VAL A 87 -4.83 -11.89 -14.23
CA VAL A 87 -5.87 -12.02 -13.21
C VAL A 87 -6.74 -10.75 -13.17
N HIS A 88 -6.14 -9.56 -13.17
CA HIS A 88 -6.87 -8.29 -13.22
C HIS A 88 -7.80 -8.22 -14.44
N THR A 89 -7.29 -8.48 -15.65
CA THR A 89 -8.12 -8.51 -16.87
C THR A 89 -9.25 -9.54 -16.80
N LYS A 90 -8.98 -10.75 -16.28
CA LYS A 90 -10.01 -11.79 -16.16
C LYS A 90 -11.14 -11.38 -15.21
N LEU A 91 -10.83 -10.58 -14.19
CA LEU A 91 -11.79 -10.11 -13.19
C LEU A 91 -12.39 -8.73 -13.54
N GLY A 92 -11.98 -8.11 -14.65
CA GLY A 92 -12.38 -6.75 -15.02
C GLY A 92 -11.86 -5.69 -14.04
N LEU A 93 -10.66 -5.89 -13.51
CA LEU A 93 -9.98 -5.04 -12.53
C LEU A 93 -8.69 -4.43 -13.11
N ASP A 94 -8.64 -4.25 -14.43
CA ASP A 94 -7.47 -3.75 -15.17
C ASP A 94 -7.64 -2.33 -15.70
N ASP A 95 -8.60 -1.57 -15.16
CA ASP A 95 -8.73 -0.13 -15.43
C ASP A 95 -7.51 0.63 -14.85
N PRO A 96 -6.75 1.36 -15.69
CA PRO A 96 -5.59 2.13 -15.24
C PRO A 96 -5.86 3.11 -14.11
N HIS A 97 -7.07 3.67 -14.00
CA HIS A 97 -7.42 4.65 -12.97
C HIS A 97 -7.38 4.03 -11.57
N GLU A 98 -8.08 2.90 -11.37
CA GLU A 98 -8.06 2.16 -10.11
C GLU A 98 -6.69 1.53 -9.82
N LEU A 99 -5.98 1.05 -10.85
CA LEU A 99 -4.63 0.51 -10.69
C LEU A 99 -3.65 1.58 -10.22
N LEU A 100 -3.74 2.80 -10.77
CA LEU A 100 -2.94 3.94 -10.35
C LEU A 100 -3.26 4.32 -8.90
N TRP A 101 -4.53 4.34 -8.50
CA TRP A 101 -4.90 4.55 -7.10
C TRP A 101 -4.26 3.54 -6.15
N VAL A 102 -4.39 2.25 -6.46
CA VAL A 102 -3.83 1.20 -5.63
C VAL A 102 -2.32 1.33 -5.51
N HIS A 103 -1.66 1.68 -6.61
CA HIS A 103 -0.23 1.92 -6.67
C HIS A 103 0.20 3.15 -5.85
N MET A 104 -0.42 4.31 -6.05
CA MET A 104 -0.02 5.55 -5.39
C MET A 104 -0.29 5.52 -3.88
N ALA A 105 -1.38 4.90 -3.43
CA ALA A 105 -1.63 4.66 -2.00
C ALA A 105 -0.55 3.78 -1.34
N MET A 106 -0.05 2.78 -2.07
CA MET A 106 1.06 1.94 -1.60
C MET A 106 2.37 2.73 -1.52
N VAL A 107 2.69 3.47 -2.57
CA VAL A 107 3.92 4.28 -2.68
C VAL A 107 3.97 5.37 -1.61
N ASP A 108 2.88 6.12 -1.44
CA ASP A 108 2.74 7.13 -0.37
C ASP A 108 2.94 6.49 1.01
N SER A 109 2.28 5.37 1.26
CA SER A 109 2.37 4.68 2.54
C SER A 109 3.76 4.18 2.88
N PHE A 110 4.47 3.58 1.92
CA PHE A 110 5.83 3.09 2.18
C PHE A 110 6.81 4.23 2.42
N LEU A 111 6.72 5.31 1.63
CA LEU A 111 7.57 6.47 1.80
C LEU A 111 7.34 7.15 3.16
N ASP A 112 6.07 7.43 3.49
CA ASP A 112 5.67 8.09 4.73
C ASP A 112 6.08 7.26 5.96
N THR A 113 5.81 5.95 5.96
CA THR A 113 6.15 5.12 7.13
C THR A 113 7.65 4.92 7.31
N ALA A 114 8.43 4.85 6.23
CA ALA A 114 9.88 4.76 6.31
C ALA A 114 10.48 6.04 6.89
N MET A 115 10.02 7.21 6.44
CA MET A 115 10.47 8.49 7.01
C MET A 115 10.11 8.59 8.51
N ARG A 116 8.93 8.12 8.90
CA ARG A 116 8.49 8.08 10.31
C ARG A 116 9.24 7.09 11.18
N SER A 117 9.77 6.01 10.60
CA SER A 117 10.59 5.05 11.34
C SER A 117 11.98 5.61 11.68
N GLY A 118 12.32 6.77 11.12
CA GLY A 118 13.62 7.43 11.28
C GLY A 118 14.55 7.22 10.10
N LEU A 119 14.05 6.68 8.98
CA LEU A 119 14.85 6.59 7.75
C LEU A 119 15.06 7.99 7.17
N GLU A 120 16.29 8.50 7.28
CA GLU A 120 16.66 9.78 6.69
C GLU A 120 16.73 9.66 5.16
N LEU A 121 15.82 10.40 4.50
CA LEU A 121 15.71 10.50 3.05
C LEU A 121 15.72 11.98 2.63
N SER A 122 16.73 12.37 1.88
CA SER A 122 16.76 13.68 1.22
C SER A 122 15.59 13.82 0.22
N GLU A 123 15.18 15.05 -0.08
CA GLU A 123 14.14 15.31 -1.09
C GLU A 123 14.47 14.67 -2.44
N GLN A 124 15.76 14.61 -2.80
CA GLN A 124 16.22 13.93 -4.01
C GLN A 124 16.05 12.41 -3.92
N GLU A 125 16.32 11.78 -2.78
CA GLU A 125 16.03 10.35 -2.58
C GLU A 125 14.53 10.05 -2.63
N GLN A 126 13.68 10.91 -2.08
CA GLN A 126 12.22 10.77 -2.14
C GLN A 126 11.72 10.84 -3.59
N ASN A 127 12.17 11.83 -4.37
CA ASN A 127 11.85 11.93 -5.79
C ASN A 127 12.42 10.77 -6.60
N ASN A 128 13.63 10.31 -6.30
CA ASN A 128 14.20 9.12 -6.92
C ASN A 128 13.36 7.87 -6.61
N TYR A 129 12.85 7.73 -5.40
CA TYR A 129 11.96 6.62 -5.05
C TYR A 129 10.72 6.63 -5.93
N LEU A 130 10.02 7.76 -6.03
CA LEU A 130 8.83 7.91 -6.86
C LEU A 130 9.10 7.64 -8.34
N LEU A 131 10.22 8.16 -8.88
CA LEU A 131 10.64 7.86 -10.24
C LEU A 131 10.88 6.36 -10.48
N ASN A 132 11.45 5.64 -9.51
CA ASN A 132 11.66 4.20 -9.62
C ASN A 132 10.33 3.41 -9.53
N MET A 133 9.32 3.93 -8.83
CA MET A 133 8.00 3.30 -8.72
C MET A 133 7.18 3.37 -10.02
N VAL A 134 7.53 4.26 -10.96
CA VAL A 134 6.96 4.26 -12.32
C VAL A 134 7.15 2.91 -13.03
N GLU A 135 8.31 2.27 -12.88
CA GLU A 135 8.54 0.92 -13.46
C GLU A 135 7.63 -0.14 -12.82
N PHE A 136 7.40 -0.03 -11.51
CA PHE A 136 6.52 -0.95 -10.79
C PHE A 136 5.08 -0.83 -11.28
N ALA A 137 4.59 0.40 -11.48
CA ALA A 137 3.27 0.69 -11.99
C ALA A 137 3.07 0.17 -13.44
N ASP A 138 4.07 0.38 -14.29
CA ASP A 138 4.08 -0.10 -15.69
C ASP A 138 3.95 -1.62 -15.76
N LEU A 139 4.66 -2.34 -14.90
CA LEU A 139 4.60 -3.80 -14.83
C LEU A 139 3.20 -4.35 -14.50
N VAL A 140 2.39 -3.61 -13.73
CA VAL A 140 1.00 -3.99 -13.42
C VAL A 140 -0.02 -3.41 -14.42
N GLY A 141 0.44 -2.61 -15.40
CA GLY A 141 -0.37 -2.15 -16.53
C GLY A 141 -0.80 -0.69 -16.49
N VAL A 142 -0.24 0.12 -15.57
CA VAL A 142 -0.50 1.56 -15.54
C VAL A 142 0.40 2.27 -16.56
N PRO A 143 -0.14 3.08 -17.49
CA PRO A 143 0.69 3.83 -18.43
C PRO A 143 1.68 4.75 -17.70
N ARG A 144 2.95 4.70 -18.10
CA ARG A 144 4.04 5.42 -17.43
C ARG A 144 3.81 6.92 -17.31
N ASP A 145 3.20 7.52 -18.33
CA ASP A 145 2.96 8.97 -18.41
C ASP A 145 1.90 9.44 -17.41
N ASP A 146 1.08 8.52 -16.88
CA ASP A 146 0.04 8.81 -15.89
C ASP A 146 0.57 8.71 -14.46
N VAL A 147 1.76 8.12 -14.24
CA VAL A 147 2.27 7.83 -12.90
C VAL A 147 3.03 9.04 -12.32
N PRO A 148 2.60 9.59 -11.16
CA PRO A 148 3.37 10.59 -10.43
C PRO A 148 4.78 10.10 -10.11
N SER A 149 5.77 10.89 -10.51
CA SER A 149 7.20 10.54 -10.41
C SER A 149 7.98 11.45 -9.45
N THR A 150 7.31 12.42 -8.82
CA THR A 150 7.89 13.35 -7.84
C THR A 150 6.92 13.60 -6.68
N THR A 151 7.43 14.06 -5.54
CA THR A 151 6.62 14.32 -4.34
C THR A 151 5.57 15.40 -4.59
N ALA A 152 5.89 16.38 -5.43
CA ALA A 152 4.94 17.40 -5.88
C ALA A 152 3.81 16.80 -6.73
N GLN A 153 4.13 15.91 -7.68
CA GLN A 153 3.12 15.22 -8.49
C GLN A 153 2.26 14.27 -7.64
N LEU A 154 2.86 13.59 -6.65
CA LEU A 154 2.14 12.76 -5.69
C LEU A 154 1.09 13.58 -4.93
N ALA A 155 1.51 14.72 -4.35
CA ALA A 155 0.61 15.60 -3.62
C ALA A 155 -0.53 16.13 -4.50
N GLN A 156 -0.22 16.50 -5.75
CA GLN A 156 -1.23 16.90 -6.73
C GLN A 156 -2.22 15.78 -7.03
N TYR A 157 -1.73 14.57 -7.31
CA TYR A 157 -2.55 13.39 -7.56
C TYR A 157 -3.53 13.11 -6.41
N PHE A 158 -3.07 13.15 -5.17
CA PHE A 158 -3.94 12.95 -4.01
C PHE A 158 -5.00 14.05 -3.88
N ALA A 159 -4.69 15.30 -4.24
CA ALA A 159 -5.68 16.39 -4.24
C ALA A 159 -6.74 16.19 -5.33
N GLU A 160 -6.37 15.63 -6.48
CA GLU A 160 -7.25 15.39 -7.62
C GLU A 160 -8.19 14.20 -7.39
N ILE A 161 -7.69 13.10 -6.82
CA ILE A 161 -8.50 11.90 -6.58
C ILE A 161 -9.37 11.99 -5.33
N LEU A 162 -9.04 12.88 -4.38
CA LEU A 162 -9.75 13.02 -3.10
C LEU A 162 -11.29 13.11 -3.22
N PRO A 163 -11.88 13.85 -4.17
CA PRO A 163 -13.33 13.93 -4.33
C PRO A 163 -14.02 12.59 -4.69
N GLU A 164 -13.26 11.61 -5.18
CA GLU A 164 -13.76 10.28 -5.55
C GLU A 164 -13.76 9.29 -4.37
N LEU A 165 -13.10 9.65 -3.28
CA LEU A 165 -12.87 8.76 -2.15
C LEU A 165 -14.02 8.80 -1.14
N GLU A 166 -14.44 7.62 -0.70
CA GLU A 166 -15.49 7.44 0.28
C GLU A 166 -15.23 6.20 1.15
N ALA A 167 -15.45 6.32 2.47
CA ALA A 167 -15.53 5.17 3.35
C ALA A 167 -16.87 4.43 3.18
N THR A 168 -16.99 3.70 2.07
CA THR A 168 -18.14 2.82 1.80
C THR A 168 -18.30 1.76 2.89
N ASP A 169 -19.45 1.09 2.89
CA ASP A 169 -19.71 -0.03 3.79
C ASP A 169 -18.68 -1.17 3.65
N ASP A 170 -18.20 -1.44 2.43
CA ASP A 170 -17.14 -2.41 2.21
C ASP A 170 -15.77 -1.91 2.69
N ALA A 171 -15.48 -0.62 2.52
CA ALA A 171 -14.27 -0.01 3.07
C ALA A 171 -14.22 -0.12 4.60
N LYS A 172 -15.33 0.21 5.28
CA LYS A 172 -15.46 0.09 6.74
C LYS A 172 -15.31 -1.36 7.20
N ARG A 173 -15.91 -2.31 6.48
CA ARG A 173 -15.74 -3.75 6.76
C ARG A 173 -14.28 -4.18 6.59
N ALA A 174 -13.61 -3.76 5.52
CA ALA A 174 -12.20 -4.03 5.31
C ALA A 174 -11.35 -3.43 6.44
N ALA A 175 -11.63 -2.20 6.87
CA ALA A 175 -10.92 -1.55 7.97
C ALA A 175 -11.05 -2.30 9.30
N ILE A 176 -12.27 -2.72 9.66
CA ILE A 176 -12.51 -3.58 10.84
C ILE A 176 -11.73 -4.88 10.71
N PHE A 177 -11.73 -5.47 9.52
CA PHE A 177 -11.08 -6.74 9.27
C PHE A 177 -9.55 -6.67 9.32
N LEU A 178 -8.95 -5.57 8.83
CA LEU A 178 -7.53 -5.28 8.99
C LEU A 178 -7.16 -5.08 10.46
N THR A 179 -8.05 -4.47 11.24
CA THR A 179 -7.81 -4.18 12.67
C THR A 179 -8.00 -5.43 13.54
N LEU A 180 -9.02 -6.23 13.25
CA LEU A 180 -9.48 -7.37 14.03
C LEU A 180 -9.70 -8.59 13.12
N PRO A 181 -8.63 -9.12 12.49
CA PRO A 181 -8.76 -10.26 11.60
C PRO A 181 -9.24 -11.49 12.36
N PRO A 182 -9.96 -12.42 11.70
CA PRO A 182 -10.33 -13.69 12.29
C PRO A 182 -9.06 -14.47 12.65
N LEU A 183 -9.00 -14.91 13.90
CA LEU A 183 -7.91 -15.74 14.43
C LEU A 183 -8.52 -17.01 15.03
N PRO A 184 -7.86 -18.18 14.91
CA PRO A 184 -8.27 -19.37 15.64
C PRO A 184 -8.40 -19.06 17.14
N ASN A 185 -9.45 -19.54 17.79
CA ASN A 185 -9.74 -19.20 19.20
C ASN A 185 -8.53 -19.45 20.12
N LEU A 186 -7.77 -20.51 19.87
CA LEU A 186 -6.56 -20.81 20.63
C LEU A 186 -5.50 -19.70 20.47
N VAL A 187 -5.26 -19.23 19.25
CA VAL A 187 -4.32 -18.11 19.02
C VAL A 187 -4.85 -16.83 19.66
N ARG A 188 -6.15 -16.55 19.48
CA ARG A 188 -6.79 -15.31 19.98
C ARG A 188 -6.75 -15.18 21.49
N PHE A 189 -7.02 -16.27 22.22
CA PHE A 189 -7.21 -16.24 23.66
C PHE A 189 -6.05 -16.84 24.47
N ALA A 190 -5.15 -17.61 23.85
CA ALA A 190 -4.00 -18.20 24.54
C ALA A 190 -2.65 -17.53 24.21
N THR A 191 -2.63 -16.50 23.35
CA THR A 191 -1.41 -15.77 22.98
C THR A 191 -1.65 -14.26 22.93
N PRO A 192 -0.60 -13.42 23.02
CA PRO A 192 -0.74 -11.97 22.84
C PRO A 192 -0.88 -11.56 21.36
N ALA A 193 -1.05 -12.50 20.41
CA ALA A 193 -1.06 -12.18 18.98
C ALA A 193 -2.19 -11.20 18.59
N ALA A 194 -3.39 -11.37 19.15
CA ALA A 194 -4.52 -10.49 18.86
C ALA A 194 -4.28 -9.04 19.31
N PRO A 195 -3.92 -8.74 20.57
CA PRO A 195 -3.61 -7.37 20.98
C PRO A 195 -2.34 -6.81 20.32
N ALA A 196 -1.33 -7.64 20.05
CA ALA A 196 -0.14 -7.21 19.32
C ALA A 196 -0.49 -6.74 17.90
N TRP A 197 -1.31 -7.52 17.17
CA TRP A 197 -1.78 -7.15 15.84
C TRP A 197 -2.65 -5.90 15.87
N ALA A 198 -3.58 -5.80 16.82
CA ALA A 198 -4.40 -4.60 16.98
C ALA A 198 -3.55 -3.35 17.22
N GLY A 199 -2.44 -3.48 17.97
CA GLY A 199 -1.45 -2.41 18.13
C GLY A 199 -0.80 -1.98 16.82
N VAL A 200 -0.32 -2.93 16.02
CA VAL A 200 0.28 -2.65 14.69
C VAL A 200 -0.74 -1.97 13.76
N SER A 201 -1.96 -2.50 13.69
CA SER A 201 -3.02 -1.93 12.87
C SER A 201 -3.44 -0.54 13.36
N ALA A 202 -3.46 -0.29 14.66
CA ALA A 202 -3.77 1.02 15.23
C ALA A 202 -2.70 2.06 14.87
N ILE A 203 -1.41 1.68 14.87
CA ILE A 203 -0.33 2.56 14.42
C ILE A 203 -0.51 2.91 12.94
N ALA A 204 -0.80 1.92 12.09
CA ALA A 204 -1.05 2.15 10.66
C ALA A 204 -2.27 3.05 10.41
N ALA A 205 -3.36 2.85 11.15
CA ALA A 205 -4.54 3.72 11.06
C ALA A 205 -4.26 5.12 11.59
N ALA A 206 -3.44 5.26 12.63
CA ALA A 206 -3.06 6.56 13.19
C ALA A 206 -2.11 7.36 12.28
N SER A 207 -1.31 6.68 11.44
CA SER A 207 -0.42 7.29 10.46
C SER A 207 -1.10 7.60 9.12
N LEU A 208 -2.40 7.32 8.98
CA LEU A 208 -3.18 7.76 7.83
C LEU A 208 -3.19 9.29 7.73
N PRO A 209 -3.18 9.85 6.50
CA PRO A 209 -3.34 11.27 6.30
C PRO A 209 -4.71 11.71 6.83
N ARG A 210 -4.79 12.99 7.23
CA ARG A 210 -5.99 13.54 7.89
C ARG A 210 -7.27 13.28 7.09
N TRP A 211 -7.23 13.50 5.77
CA TRP A 211 -8.39 13.30 4.90
C TRP A 211 -8.91 11.86 4.96
N ALA A 212 -8.03 10.85 5.03
CA ALA A 212 -8.42 9.45 5.12
C ALA A 212 -9.07 9.13 6.47
N ARG A 213 -8.48 9.65 7.56
CA ARG A 213 -9.05 9.52 8.91
C ARG A 213 -10.42 10.16 9.02
N ASP A 214 -10.60 11.33 8.42
CA ASP A 214 -11.88 12.05 8.40
C ASP A 214 -12.95 11.23 7.64
N LEU A 215 -12.60 10.64 6.49
CA LEU A 215 -13.52 9.74 5.75
C LEU A 215 -13.93 8.52 6.58
N TYR A 216 -12.99 7.90 7.30
CA TYR A 216 -13.29 6.79 8.20
C TYR A 216 -14.03 7.19 9.49
N GLY A 217 -14.15 8.49 9.78
CA GLY A 217 -14.67 8.98 11.06
C GLY A 217 -13.75 8.65 12.24
N TRP A 218 -12.46 8.49 12.00
CA TRP A 218 -11.48 8.16 13.03
C TRP A 218 -11.22 9.39 13.92
N PRO A 219 -11.28 9.25 15.25
CA PRO A 219 -11.07 10.39 16.14
C PRO A 219 -9.61 10.88 16.04
N THR A 220 -9.43 12.18 15.79
CA THR A 220 -8.11 12.81 15.89
C THR A 220 -7.86 13.17 17.35
N LEU A 221 -6.89 12.49 17.99
CA LEU A 221 -6.53 12.78 19.37
C LEU A 221 -5.68 14.06 19.45
N PRO A 222 -5.79 14.87 20.53
CA PRO A 222 -4.91 16.01 20.74
C PRO A 222 -3.43 15.60 20.68
N GLY A 223 -2.63 16.30 19.87
CA GLY A 223 -1.20 16.02 19.69
C GLY A 223 -0.87 14.88 18.72
N GLN A 224 -1.86 14.12 18.23
CA GLN A 224 -1.65 13.04 17.26
C GLN A 224 -0.93 13.55 16.02
N GLU A 225 -1.39 14.65 15.44
CA GLU A 225 -0.81 15.25 14.22
C GLU A 225 0.66 15.61 14.38
N SER A 226 1.08 16.10 15.54
CA SER A 226 2.49 16.43 15.79
C SER A 226 3.36 15.17 15.95
N ALA A 227 2.76 14.05 16.33
CA ALA A 227 3.41 12.74 16.44
C ALA A 227 3.31 11.91 15.14
N THR A 228 2.32 12.19 14.29
CA THR A 228 1.95 11.37 13.12
C THR A 228 1.81 12.16 11.82
N ASN A 229 2.26 13.41 11.72
CA ASN A 229 2.48 14.10 10.45
C ASN A 229 3.96 14.38 10.27
N LEU A 230 4.50 14.10 9.08
CA LEU A 230 5.75 14.67 8.64
C LEU A 230 5.43 16.12 8.26
N SER A 231 5.90 17.06 9.07
CA SER A 231 5.66 18.50 8.90
C SER A 231 6.17 19.04 7.57
#